data_AF-A0A967JXK2-F1
#
_entry.id   AF-A0A967JXK2-F1
#
_cell.length_a   1.000
_cell.length_b   1.000
_cell.length_c   1.000
_cell.angle_alpha   90.00
_cell.angle_beta   90.00
_cell.angle_gamma   90.00
#
_symmetry.space_group_name_H-M   'P 1'
#
loop_
_entity.id
_entity.type
_entity.pdbx_description
1 polymer ?
#
loop_
_entity_poly.entity_id
_entity_poly.type
_entity_poly.pdbx_seq_one_letter_code
_entity_poly.pdbx_strand_id
1 'polypeptide(L)'
;MPDTRALSPKGRPKLQSFVRLQYDDTRERWVLQAPERVLVLDETSKEIVVLCDGKMSIGDIVDRFVAVYEAPRDVIAHDVEAVIQLLKDKGLVTIEA
;
A
#
# COMPACT_ATOMS: atom_id res chain seq x y z
N MET A 1 22.21 3.81 3.38
CA MET A 1 21.22 4.63 2.67
C MET A 1 20.24 3.64 2.05
N PRO A 2 18.94 3.62 2.37
CA PRO A 2 18.01 2.71 1.69
C PRO A 2 17.89 3.14 0.23
N ASP A 3 17.95 2.17 -0.69
CA ASP A 3 17.76 2.33 -2.13
C ASP A 3 16.36 2.90 -2.41
N THR A 4 16.22 4.24 -2.42
CA THR A 4 15.02 4.95 -2.91
C THR A 4 14.96 4.82 -4.43
N ARG A 5 14.74 3.60 -4.93
CA ARG A 5 14.39 3.39 -6.33
C ARG A 5 12.95 3.86 -6.45
N ALA A 6 12.80 5.13 -6.82
CA ALA A 6 11.54 5.83 -7.05
C ALA A 6 10.51 4.86 -7.62
N LEU A 7 9.41 4.67 -6.91
CA LEU A 7 8.35 3.80 -7.36
C LEU A 7 7.88 4.36 -8.70
N SER A 8 7.95 3.55 -9.75
CA SER A 8 7.49 4.01 -11.04
C SER A 8 5.99 4.26 -10.92
N PRO A 9 5.47 5.45 -11.28
CA PRO A 9 4.04 5.76 -11.13
C PRO A 9 3.15 4.86 -11.99
N LYS A 10 3.73 4.19 -13.00
CA LYS A 10 3.09 3.15 -13.82
C LYS A 10 3.12 1.76 -13.19
N GLY A 11 4.00 1.55 -12.22
CA GLY A 11 4.14 0.27 -11.52
C GLY A 11 2.84 -0.12 -10.84
N ARG A 12 2.47 -1.39 -11.01
CA ARG A 12 1.24 -1.95 -10.48
C ARG A 12 1.58 -2.77 -9.24
N PRO A 13 1.33 -2.22 -8.03
CA PRO A 13 1.55 -2.95 -6.80
C PRO A 13 0.53 -4.08 -6.70
N LYS A 14 1.03 -5.27 -6.38
CA LYS A 14 0.24 -6.49 -6.26
C LYS A 14 0.59 -7.18 -4.95
N LEU A 15 -0.44 -7.45 -4.15
CA LEU A 15 -0.29 -8.23 -2.92
C LEU A 15 0.15 -9.67 -3.23
N GLN A 16 1.03 -10.19 -2.38
CA GLN A 16 1.45 -11.59 -2.43
C GLN A 16 0.31 -12.52 -1.98
N SER A 17 0.22 -13.71 -2.57
CA SER A 17 -0.87 -14.67 -2.31
C SER A 17 -0.95 -15.19 -0.88
N PHE A 18 0.15 -15.14 -0.12
CA PHE A 18 0.20 -15.56 1.28
C PHE A 18 -0.20 -14.46 2.27
N VAL A 19 -0.40 -13.23 1.79
CA VAL A 19 -0.79 -12.09 2.64
C VAL A 19 -2.31 -12.04 2.69
N ARG A 20 -2.87 -11.98 3.90
CA ARG A 20 -4.32 -11.83 4.12
C ARG A 20 -4.63 -10.56 4.88
N LEU A 21 -5.54 -9.76 4.33
CA LEU A 21 -6.16 -8.65 5.04
C LEU A 21 -7.21 -9.21 6.00
N GLN A 22 -7.10 -8.90 7.29
CA GLN A 22 -8.07 -9.27 8.32
C GLN A 22 -8.39 -8.05 9.18
N TYR A 23 -9.65 -7.93 9.61
CA TYR A 23 -10.04 -6.93 10.59
C TYR A 23 -9.90 -7.50 12.00
N ASP A 24 -9.15 -6.81 12.85
CA ASP A 24 -9.00 -7.14 14.26
C ASP A 24 -10.09 -6.41 15.04
N ASP A 25 -11.17 -7.12 15.38
CA ASP A 25 -12.32 -6.58 16.12
C ASP A 25 -11.95 -6.12 17.53
N THR A 26 -10.97 -6.80 18.15
CA THR A 26 -10.51 -6.49 19.52
C THR A 26 -9.85 -5.11 19.61
N ARG A 27 -9.18 -4.71 18.53
CA ARG A 27 -8.43 -3.45 18.47
C ARG A 27 -8.96 -2.50 17.40
N GLU A 28 -10.14 -2.81 16.86
CA GLU A 28 -10.90 -2.06 15.85
C GLU A 28 -10.07 -1.59 14.65
N ARG A 29 -9.10 -2.41 14.22
CA ARG A 29 -8.10 -2.01 13.21
C ARG A 29 -7.90 -3.07 12.14
N TRP A 30 -7.46 -2.65 10.97
CA TRP A 30 -7.11 -3.57 9.89
C TRP A 30 -5.70 -4.11 10.11
N VAL A 31 -5.49 -5.39 9.85
CA VAL A 31 -4.18 -6.03 9.93
C VAL A 31 -3.91 -6.86 8.68
N LEU A 32 -2.68 -6.78 8.16
CA LEU A 32 -2.15 -7.73 7.18
C LEU A 32 -1.44 -8.84 7.94
N GLN A 33 -1.95 -10.05 7.78
CA GLN A 33 -1.29 -11.26 8.24
C GLN A 33 -0.40 -11.80 7.14
N ALA A 34 0.88 -11.90 7.45
CA ALA A 34 1.88 -12.60 6.67
C ALA A 34 2.47 -13.72 7.55
N PRO A 35 2.98 -14.81 6.95
CA PRO A 35 3.45 -15.98 7.70
C PRO A 35 4.53 -15.66 8.74
N GLU A 36 5.38 -14.66 8.49
CA GLU A 36 6.44 -14.25 9.41
C GLU A 36 6.09 -13.01 10.24
N ARG A 37 5.06 -12.22 9.87
CA ARG A 37 4.79 -10.90 10.46
C ARG A 37 3.32 -10.48 10.35
N VAL A 38 2.86 -9.70 11.33
CA VAL A 38 1.57 -8.99 11.26
C VAL A 38 1.84 -7.51 11.14
N LEU A 39 1.25 -6.85 10.14
CA LEU A 39 1.23 -5.38 10.07
C LEU A 39 -0.13 -4.86 10.45
N VAL A 40 -0.13 -3.83 11.28
CA VAL A 40 -1.32 -3.02 11.51
C VAL A 40 -1.41 -1.99 10.39
N LEU A 41 -2.59 -1.89 9.80
CA LEU A 41 -2.97 -0.91 8.82
C LEU A 41 -3.96 0.06 9.42
N ASP A 42 -3.76 1.33 9.11
CA ASP A 42 -4.76 2.36 9.31
C ASP A 42 -5.78 2.35 8.16
N GLU A 43 -6.82 3.18 8.25
CA GLU A 43 -7.88 3.22 7.22
C GLU A 43 -7.31 3.56 5.83
N THR A 44 -6.41 4.55 5.76
CA THR A 44 -5.68 4.93 4.55
C THR A 44 -4.84 3.77 4.01
N SER A 45 -4.07 3.11 4.88
CA SER A 45 -3.21 2.00 4.46
C SER A 45 -4.01 0.79 3.98
N LYS A 46 -5.17 0.53 4.59
CA LYS A 46 -6.12 -0.49 4.15
C LYS A 46 -6.64 -0.18 2.75
N GLU A 47 -7.08 1.05 2.48
CA GLU A 47 -7.52 1.42 1.12
C GLU A 47 -6.38 1.26 0.10
N ILE A 48 -5.16 1.69 0.41
CA ILE A 48 -3.99 1.47 -0.47
C ILE A 48 -3.82 -0.02 -0.76
N VAL A 49 -3.86 -0.86 0.27
CA VAL A 49 -3.70 -2.31 0.16
C VAL A 49 -4.82 -2.95 -0.65
N VAL A 50 -6.06 -2.54 -0.47
CA VAL A 50 -7.21 -3.01 -1.27
C VAL A 50 -7.06 -2.64 -2.74
N LEU A 51 -6.44 -1.50 -3.05
CA LEU A 51 -6.17 -1.08 -4.43
C LEU A 51 -4.92 -1.76 -5.03
N CYS A 52 -4.05 -2.35 -4.20
CA CYS A 52 -2.89 -3.14 -4.60
C CYS A 52 -3.26 -4.55 -5.13
N ASP A 53 -4.19 -4.61 -6.07
CA ASP A 53 -4.64 -5.85 -6.75
C ASP A 53 -3.79 -6.18 -8.00
N GLY A 54 -2.78 -5.37 -8.33
CA GLY A 54 -1.99 -5.47 -9.56
C GLY A 54 -2.70 -4.93 -10.81
N LYS A 55 -3.89 -4.33 -10.66
CA LYS A 55 -4.65 -3.69 -11.75
C LYS A 55 -4.41 -2.19 -11.82
N MET A 56 -4.41 -1.51 -10.67
CA MET A 56 -4.18 -0.07 -10.58
C MET A 56 -2.69 0.22 -10.48
N SER A 57 -2.28 1.30 -11.13
CA SER A 57 -0.94 1.84 -11.00
C SER A 57 -0.87 2.81 -9.83
N ILE A 58 0.32 3.01 -9.26
CA ILE A 58 0.54 3.94 -8.13
C ILE A 58 -0.04 5.33 -8.41
N GLY A 59 0.15 5.87 -9.63
CA GLY A 59 -0.40 7.18 -10.00
C GLY A 59 -1.93 7.25 -9.95
N ASP A 60 -2.62 6.16 -10.29
CA ASP A 60 -4.09 6.07 -10.26
C ASP A 60 -4.62 6.04 -8.82
N ILE A 61 -3.91 5.30 -7.96
CA ILE A 61 -4.18 5.25 -6.52
C ILE A 61 -4.04 6.66 -5.92
N VAL A 62 -2.94 7.36 -6.23
CA VAL A 62 -2.70 8.72 -5.75
C VAL A 62 -3.81 9.67 -6.21
N ASP A 63 -4.19 9.67 -7.48
CA ASP A 63 -5.24 10.55 -8.00
C ASP A 63 -6.59 10.29 -7.31
N ARG A 64 -6.90 9.01 -7.07
CA ARG A 64 -8.11 8.62 -6.32
C ARG A 64 -8.09 9.13 -4.89
N PHE A 65 -6.97 8.98 -4.18
CA PHE A 65 -6.83 9.46 -2.81
C PHE A 65 -6.86 10.99 -2.72
N VAL A 66 -6.27 11.68 -3.70
CA VAL A 66 -6.36 13.15 -3.80
C VAL A 66 -7.81 13.60 -3.91
N ALA A 67 -8.63 12.89 -4.70
CA ALA A 67 -10.05 13.19 -4.83
C ALA A 67 -10.86 12.85 -3.57
N VAL A 68 -10.53 11.76 -2.86
CA VAL A 68 -11.26 11.30 -1.67
C VAL A 68 -10.92 12.12 -0.42
N TYR A 69 -9.64 12.40 -0.21
CA TYR A 69 -9.13 13.09 0.98
C TYR A 69 -8.92 14.60 0.78
N GLU A 70 -9.19 15.12 -0.43
CA GLU A 70 -9.03 16.52 -0.82
C GLU A 70 -7.65 17.10 -0.43
N ALA A 71 -6.63 16.26 -0.49
CA ALA A 71 -5.27 16.54 -0.03
C ALA A 71 -4.31 16.77 -1.22
N PRO A 72 -3.21 17.52 -1.02
CA PRO A 72 -2.24 17.76 -2.08
C PRO A 72 -1.62 16.44 -2.56
N ARG A 73 -1.61 16.26 -3.89
CA ARG A 73 -1.07 15.05 -4.55
C ARG A 73 0.33 14.68 -4.14
N ASP A 74 1.16 15.66 -3.79
CA ASP A 74 2.55 15.44 -3.42
C ASP A 74 2.65 14.71 -2.07
N VAL A 75 1.79 15.09 -1.12
CA VAL A 75 1.70 14.45 0.20
C VAL A 75 1.11 13.05 0.08
N ILE A 76 0.03 12.89 -0.69
CA ILE A 76 -0.58 11.59 -0.93
C ILE A 76 0.37 10.66 -1.68
N ALA A 77 1.06 11.15 -2.72
CA ALA A 77 2.06 10.38 -3.43
C ALA A 77 3.16 9.89 -2.49
N HIS A 78 3.72 10.78 -1.68
CA HIS A 78 4.77 10.42 -0.74
C HIS A 78 4.29 9.40 0.29
N ASP A 79 3.07 9.54 0.84
CA ASP A 79 2.50 8.60 1.80
C ASP A 79 2.26 7.22 1.17
N VAL A 80 1.60 7.18 0.01
CA VAL A 80 1.34 5.95 -0.76
C VAL A 80 2.66 5.27 -1.14
N GLU A 81 3.63 6.03 -1.61
CA GLU A 81 4.95 5.51 -1.97
C GLU A 81 5.68 4.95 -0.75
N ALA A 82 5.64 5.63 0.39
CA ALA A 82 6.25 5.15 1.63
C ALA A 82 5.61 3.84 2.10
N VAL A 83 4.28 3.73 2.04
CA VAL A 83 3.55 2.50 2.40
C VAL A 83 3.92 1.35 1.46
N ILE A 84 3.91 1.58 0.14
CA ILE A 84 4.24 0.55 -0.85
C ILE A 84 5.71 0.13 -0.72
N GLN A 85 6.64 1.07 -0.53
CA GLN A 85 8.05 0.78 -0.25
C GLN A 85 8.20 -0.09 1.00
N LEU A 86 7.52 0.26 2.09
CA LEU A 86 7.56 -0.51 3.34
C LEU A 86 7.03 -1.93 3.15
N LEU A 87 5.93 -2.10 2.41
CA LEU A 87 5.37 -3.42 2.10
C LEU A 87 6.30 -4.23 1.20
N LYS A 88 6.95 -3.58 0.23
CA LYS A 88 7.93 -4.20 -0.66
C LYS A 88 9.19 -4.64 0.09
N ASP A 89 9.73 -3.81 0.96
CA ASP A 89 10.88 -4.12 1.82
C ASP A 89 10.61 -5.36 2.70
N LYS A 90 9.36 -5.49 3.16
CA LYS A 90 8.88 -6.66 3.91
C LYS A 90 8.49 -7.85 3.04
N GLY A 91 8.60 -7.76 1.71
CA GLY A 91 8.26 -8.83 0.78
C GLY A 91 6.76 -9.15 0.70
N LEU A 92 5.88 -8.20 1.03
CA LEU A 92 4.41 -8.38 1.07
C LEU A 92 3.72 -7.95 -0.22
N VAL A 93 4.33 -7.01 -0.94
CA VAL A 93 3.86 -6.48 -2.22
C VAL A 93 4.97 -6.64 -3.25
N THR A 94 4.60 -7.10 -4.44
CA THR A 94 5.44 -7.03 -5.63
C THR A 94 4.98 -5.89 -6.52
N ILE A 95 5.89 -5.29 -7.28
CA ILE A 95 5.56 -4.24 -8.24
C ILE A 95 5.85 -4.80 -9.61
N GLU A 96 4.79 -4.98 -10.39
CA GLU A 96 4.92 -5.33 -11.80
C GLU A 96 5.03 -4.04 -12.63
N ALA A 97 5.88 -4.07 -13.67
CA ALA A 97 6.18 -2.92 -14.53
C ALA A 97 5.20 -2.80 -15.71
#